data_AF-A0A5M4D422-F1
#
_entry.id   AF-A0A5M4D422-F1
#
_cell.length_a   1.000
_cell.length_b   1.000
_cell.length_c   1.000
_cell.angle_alpha   90.00
_cell.angle_beta   90.00
_cell.angle_gamma   90.00
#
_symmetry.space_group_name_H-M   'P 1'
#
loop_
_entity.id
_entity.type
_entity.pdbx_description
1 polymer ?
#
loop_
_entity_poly.entity_id
_entity_poly.type
_entity_poly.pdbx_seq_one_letter_code
_entity_poly.pdbx_strand_id
1 'polypeptide(L)'
;MEQPARPYRPHTPNNPVYLADHGSAPAQPYHSPVLPMHEAAITNALIEQVRTALPPDARLLRCVVQVGQLEHLDSEVMQTIWQASIAGTDLDGAGLDVEPVPLRVRCGSCGLDFTPSDRAIMLCPACGSVKPRILAGTGVILRSLEVEGV
;
A
#
# COMPACT_ATOMS: atom_id res chain seq x y z
N MET A 1 21.50 -0.09 -59.74
CA MET A 1 20.77 1.13 -59.28
C MET A 1 20.23 0.78 -57.90
N GLU A 2 21.14 0.70 -56.92
CA GLU A 2 20.88 0.21 -55.57
C GLU A 2 21.55 1.17 -54.60
N GLN A 3 20.75 1.83 -53.76
CA GLN A 3 21.27 2.64 -52.67
C GLN A 3 21.62 1.70 -51.50
N PRO A 4 22.79 1.84 -50.86
CA PRO A 4 23.12 1.03 -49.70
C PRO A 4 22.24 1.43 -48.50
N ALA A 5 21.73 0.41 -47.79
CA ALA A 5 20.96 0.60 -46.57
C ALA A 5 21.76 1.38 -45.52
N ARG A 6 21.18 2.45 -44.97
CA ARG A 6 21.79 3.18 -43.85
C ARG A 6 21.78 2.30 -42.59
N PRO A 7 22.89 2.21 -41.84
CA PRO A 7 22.90 1.43 -40.61
C PRO A 7 21.99 2.05 -39.55
N TYR A 8 21.21 1.21 -38.89
CA TYR A 8 20.35 1.59 -37.77
C TYR A 8 21.20 2.13 -36.61
N ARG A 9 20.92 3.37 -36.17
CA ARG A 9 21.48 3.95 -34.94
C ARG A 9 20.44 3.83 -33.83
N PRO A 10 20.72 3.11 -32.73
CA PRO A 10 19.81 3.10 -31.60
C PRO A 10 19.79 4.49 -30.94
N HIS A 11 18.60 4.99 -30.62
CA HIS A 11 18.42 6.16 -29.78
C HIS A 11 18.69 5.73 -28.33
N THR A 12 19.79 6.20 -27.74
CA THR A 12 20.01 6.11 -26.29
C THR A 12 19.18 7.19 -25.60
N PRO A 13 18.21 6.86 -24.73
CA PRO A 13 17.58 7.87 -23.89
C PRO A 13 18.55 8.21 -22.74
N ASN A 14 18.91 9.50 -22.64
CA ASN A 14 19.57 10.15 -21.50
C ASN A 14 20.62 9.33 -20.74
N ASN A 15 21.85 9.29 -21.27
CA ASN A 15 23.03 9.00 -20.48
C ASN A 15 23.79 10.32 -20.22
N PRO A 16 23.68 10.95 -19.04
CA PRO A 16 24.60 12.01 -18.68
C PRO A 16 25.96 11.38 -18.40
N VAL A 17 26.98 11.89 -19.08
CA VAL A 17 28.39 11.51 -18.91
C VAL A 17 28.79 11.75 -17.45
N TYR A 18 29.02 10.69 -16.68
CA TYR A 18 29.60 10.80 -15.34
C TYR A 18 31.07 11.24 -15.46
N LEU A 19 31.33 12.53 -15.23
CA LEU A 19 32.65 13.03 -14.86
C LEU A 19 32.85 12.88 -13.35
N ALA A 20 34.09 12.54 -12.99
CA ALA A 20 34.58 12.14 -11.68
C ALA A 20 34.04 12.91 -10.46
N ASP A 21 33.63 12.12 -9.47
CA ASP A 21 33.90 12.19 -8.03
C ASP A 21 34.22 13.57 -7.39
N HIS A 22 33.19 14.19 -6.81
CA HIS A 22 33.30 15.05 -5.64
C HIS A 22 32.20 14.64 -4.65
N GLY A 23 32.61 14.26 -3.44
CA GLY A 23 31.76 13.53 -2.50
C GLY A 23 30.51 14.23 -1.96
N SER A 24 29.70 13.39 -1.31
CA SER A 24 28.63 13.69 -0.33
C SER A 24 27.23 13.99 -0.86
N ALA A 25 26.42 12.94 -0.99
CA ALA A 25 25.10 12.82 -0.34
C ALA A 25 24.58 11.37 -0.53
N PRO A 26 23.94 10.73 0.47
CA PRO A 26 23.25 9.47 0.23
C PRO A 26 22.11 9.71 -0.76
N ALA A 27 21.96 8.81 -1.73
CA ALA A 27 20.82 8.80 -2.65
C ALA A 27 19.53 8.64 -1.85
N GLN A 28 18.87 9.75 -1.54
CA GLN A 28 17.53 9.72 -1.00
C GLN A 28 16.61 9.20 -2.11
N PRO A 29 15.85 8.11 -1.88
CA PRO A 29 14.90 7.62 -2.87
C PRO A 29 13.88 8.72 -3.17
N TYR A 30 13.47 8.79 -4.44
CA TYR A 30 12.49 9.75 -4.95
C TYR A 30 11.23 9.77 -4.07
N HIS A 31 11.13 10.77 -3.18
CA HIS A 31 9.89 11.05 -2.46
C HIS A 31 8.98 11.78 -3.45
N SER A 32 7.96 11.08 -3.95
CA SER A 32 6.94 11.71 -4.79
C SER A 32 6.33 12.90 -4.03
N PRO A 33 6.34 14.13 -4.59
CA PRO A 33 5.86 15.33 -3.91
C PRO A 33 4.33 15.48 -3.95
N VAL A 34 3.61 14.47 -4.45
CA VAL A 34 2.16 14.41 -4.38
C VAL A 34 1.82 13.64 -3.11
N LEU A 35 1.32 14.34 -2.08
CA LEU A 35 0.66 13.69 -0.94
C LEU A 35 -0.28 12.63 -1.50
N PRO A 36 -0.09 11.34 -1.21
CA PRO A 36 -0.72 10.34 -2.02
C PRO A 36 -2.21 10.37 -1.64
N MET A 37 -3.00 10.92 -2.56
CA MET A 37 -4.43 11.14 -2.37
C MET A 37 -5.15 9.84 -2.02
N HIS A 38 -4.59 8.70 -2.40
CA HIS A 38 -5.10 7.36 -2.14
C HIS A 38 -5.11 7.03 -0.64
N GLU A 39 -3.95 7.08 0.02
CA GLU A 39 -3.79 6.83 1.45
C GLU A 39 -4.52 7.90 2.27
N ALA A 40 -4.51 9.15 1.81
CA ALA A 40 -5.22 10.23 2.48
C ALA A 40 -6.74 10.02 2.47
N ALA A 41 -7.32 9.65 1.32
CA ALA A 41 -8.74 9.38 1.22
C ALA A 41 -9.17 8.21 2.12
N ILE A 42 -8.38 7.14 2.15
CA ILE A 42 -8.67 5.95 2.96
C ILE A 42 -8.53 6.25 4.45
N THR A 43 -7.47 6.94 4.85
CA THR A 43 -7.24 7.31 6.25
C THR A 43 -8.32 8.26 6.76
N ASN A 44 -8.75 9.23 5.96
CA ASN A 44 -9.85 10.12 6.34
C ASN A 44 -11.20 9.39 6.42
N ALA A 45 -11.47 8.47 5.49
CA ALA A 45 -12.67 7.64 5.57
C ALA A 45 -12.67 6.75 6.83
N LEU A 46 -11.51 6.23 7.22
CA LEU A 46 -11.34 5.48 8.47
C LEU A 46 -11.62 6.36 9.69
N ILE A 47 -11.12 7.60 9.73
CA ILE A 47 -11.39 8.54 10.82
C ILE A 47 -12.90 8.76 10.99
N GLU A 48 -13.64 8.95 9.91
CA GLU A 48 -15.10 9.09 9.97
C GLU A 48 -15.81 7.82 10.47
N GLN A 49 -15.33 6.64 10.06
CA GLN A 49 -15.85 5.36 10.60
C GLN A 49 -15.59 5.23 12.09
N VAL A 50 -14.40 5.62 12.55
CA VAL A 50 -14.02 5.60 13.97
C VAL A 50 -14.92 6.53 14.78
N ARG A 51 -15.15 7.77 14.30
CA ARG A 51 -16.08 8.73 14.93
C ARG A 51 -17.49 8.16 15.07
N THR A 52 -17.95 7.44 14.05
CA THR A 52 -19.28 6.83 14.04
C THR A 52 -19.38 5.63 14.99
N ALA A 53 -18.29 4.87 15.15
CA ALA A 53 -18.25 3.66 15.95
C ALA A 53 -17.93 3.92 17.44
N LEU A 54 -17.32 5.07 17.76
CA LEU A 54 -16.98 5.44 19.12
C LEU A 54 -18.24 5.69 19.97
N PRO A 55 -18.32 5.12 21.19
CA PRO A 55 -19.35 5.50 22.14
C PRO A 55 -19.29 6.99 22.49
N PRO A 56 -20.43 7.61 22.87
CA PRO A 56 -20.42 8.94 23.45
C PRO A 56 -19.47 9.02 24.64
N ASP A 57 -18.75 10.14 24.76
CA ASP A 57 -17.82 10.46 25.85
C ASP A 57 -16.59 9.52 26.01
N ALA A 58 -16.45 8.49 25.16
CA ALA A 58 -15.29 7.61 25.18
C ALA A 58 -14.08 8.28 24.54
N ARG A 59 -12.91 8.18 25.20
CA ARG A 59 -11.64 8.66 24.64
C ARG A 59 -10.97 7.54 23.86
N LEU A 60 -10.73 7.75 22.57
CA LEU A 60 -9.97 6.79 21.75
C LEU A 60 -8.49 6.78 22.18
N LEU A 61 -7.95 5.60 22.42
CA LEU A 61 -6.53 5.36 22.66
C LEU A 61 -5.83 4.85 21.40
N ARG A 62 -6.45 3.89 20.71
CA ARG A 62 -5.84 3.20 19.58
C ARG A 62 -6.89 2.63 18.63
N CYS A 63 -6.66 2.80 17.34
CA CYS A 63 -7.41 2.19 16.26
C CYS A 63 -6.56 1.08 15.64
N VAL A 64 -7.10 -0.13 15.51
CA VAL A 64 -6.44 -1.23 14.80
C VAL A 64 -7.17 -1.49 13.50
N VAL A 65 -6.44 -1.52 12.39
CA VAL A 65 -7.00 -1.81 11.07
C VAL A 65 -6.25 -2.95 10.39
N GLN A 66 -6.98 -3.73 9.62
CA GLN A 66 -6.43 -4.76 8.76
C GLN A 66 -6.41 -4.27 7.32
N VAL A 67 -5.25 -4.34 6.67
CA VAL A 67 -5.04 -3.89 5.29
C VAL A 67 -4.63 -5.05 4.42
N GLY A 68 -5.43 -5.33 3.39
CA GLY A 68 -5.14 -6.33 2.39
C GLY A 68 -3.84 -6.04 1.63
N GLN A 69 -3.00 -7.06 1.43
CA GLN A 69 -1.74 -6.95 0.68
C GLN A 69 -1.91 -6.41 -0.77
N LEU A 70 -3.11 -6.51 -1.34
CA LEU A 70 -3.44 -5.98 -2.67
C LEU A 70 -3.89 -4.52 -2.68
N GLU A 71 -4.11 -3.89 -1.52
CA GLU A 71 -4.56 -2.49 -1.43
C GLU A 71 -3.43 -1.50 -1.75
N HIS A 72 -2.18 -1.95 -1.80
CA HIS A 72 -1.01 -1.10 -2.11
C HIS A 72 -0.86 0.13 -1.20
N LEU A 73 -1.40 0.07 0.02
CA LEU A 73 -1.26 1.14 1.01
C LEU A 73 0.06 1.03 1.75
N ASP A 74 0.69 2.19 1.93
CA ASP A 74 1.83 2.34 2.83
C ASP A 74 1.35 2.63 4.26
N SER A 75 1.73 1.75 5.19
CA SER A 75 1.30 1.84 6.60
C SER A 75 1.89 3.05 7.32
N GLU A 76 3.13 3.42 7.02
CA GLU A 76 3.80 4.58 7.65
C GLU A 76 3.17 5.88 7.16
N VAL A 77 2.81 5.93 5.87
CA VAL A 77 2.08 7.07 5.29
C VAL A 77 0.68 7.18 5.91
N MET A 78 -0.06 6.07 6.04
CA MET A 78 -1.36 6.08 6.72
C MET A 78 -1.26 6.60 8.16
N GLN A 79 -0.27 6.14 8.92
CA GLN A 79 -0.04 6.60 10.29
C GLN A 79 0.31 8.09 10.34
N THR A 80 1.11 8.58 9.40
CA THR A 80 1.48 9.99 9.29
C THR A 80 0.25 10.86 9.01
N ILE A 81 -0.56 10.46 8.03
CA ILE A 81 -1.79 11.17 7.69
C ILE A 81 -2.79 11.12 8.85
N TRP A 82 -2.92 9.96 9.50
CA TRP A 82 -3.78 9.80 10.66
C TRP A 82 -3.44 10.83 11.73
N GLN A 83 -2.17 10.88 12.18
CA GLN A 83 -1.73 11.82 13.20
C GLN A 83 -1.95 13.28 12.78
N ALA A 84 -1.67 13.62 11.53
CA ALA A 84 -1.90 14.96 11.01
C ALA A 84 -3.39 15.34 10.97
N SER A 85 -4.27 14.39 10.61
CA SER A 85 -5.71 14.63 10.48
C SER A 85 -6.44 14.69 11.83
N ILE A 86 -5.95 14.01 12.87
CA ILE A 86 -6.59 14.00 14.20
C ILE A 86 -6.09 15.10 15.14
N ALA A 87 -4.97 15.75 14.82
CA ALA A 87 -4.36 16.78 15.67
C ALA A 87 -5.35 17.92 15.97
N GLY A 88 -5.49 18.28 17.25
CA GLY A 88 -6.42 19.31 17.70
C GLY A 88 -7.90 18.91 17.64
N THR A 89 -8.21 17.63 17.40
CA THR A 89 -9.58 17.08 17.47
C THR A 89 -9.80 16.28 18.77
N ASP A 90 -11.01 15.79 18.97
CA ASP A 90 -11.38 14.81 20.01
C ASP A 90 -10.64 13.46 19.90
N LEU A 91 -10.06 13.15 18.73
CA LEU A 91 -9.25 11.95 18.51
C LEU A 91 -7.76 12.18 18.73
N ASP A 92 -7.34 13.38 19.11
CA ASP A 92 -5.93 13.74 19.21
C ASP A 92 -5.15 12.81 20.17
N GLY A 93 -3.95 12.42 19.74
CA GLY A 93 -3.09 11.47 20.46
C GLY A 93 -3.48 9.99 20.32
N ALA A 94 -4.57 9.64 19.63
CA ALA A 94 -4.91 8.25 19.37
C ALA A 94 -3.93 7.60 18.37
N GLY A 95 -3.49 6.37 18.66
CA GLY A 95 -2.62 5.60 17.77
C GLY A 95 -3.37 4.91 16.62
N LEU A 96 -2.66 4.61 15.53
CA LEU A 96 -3.15 3.76 14.43
C LEU A 96 -2.19 2.58 14.22
N ASP A 97 -2.68 1.37 14.48
CA ASP A 97 -1.97 0.13 14.19
C ASP A 97 -2.50 -0.49 12.90
N VAL A 98 -1.61 -0.74 11.95
CA VAL A 98 -1.94 -1.31 10.64
C VAL A 98 -1.40 -2.75 10.56
N GLU A 99 -2.31 -3.70 10.49
CA GLU A 99 -2.01 -5.12 10.37
C GLU A 99 -2.14 -5.58 8.91
N PRO A 100 -1.06 -6.05 8.27
CA PRO A 100 -1.14 -6.57 6.91
C PRO A 100 -1.88 -7.91 6.88
N VAL A 101 -2.82 -8.06 5.94
CA VAL A 101 -3.49 -9.33 5.65
C VAL A 101 -2.87 -9.96 4.40
N PRO A 102 -2.19 -11.11 4.53
CA PRO A 102 -1.57 -11.79 3.40
C PRO A 102 -2.57 -12.17 2.32
N LEU A 103 -2.13 -12.12 1.07
CA LEU A 103 -2.90 -12.64 -0.06
C LEU A 103 -3.10 -14.15 0.08
N ARG A 104 -4.36 -14.58 0.00
CA ARG A 104 -4.71 -16.00 -0.18
C ARG A 104 -5.66 -16.12 -1.35
N VAL A 105 -5.45 -17.15 -2.16
CA VAL A 105 -6.28 -17.42 -3.33
C VAL A 105 -6.67 -18.89 -3.39
N ARG A 106 -7.81 -19.17 -4.03
CA ARG A 106 -8.26 -20.51 -4.42
C ARG A 106 -8.13 -20.66 -5.93
N CYS A 107 -7.52 -21.75 -6.40
CA CYS A 107 -7.54 -22.08 -7.81
C CYS A 107 -8.96 -22.45 -8.26
N GLY A 108 -9.51 -21.74 -9.25
CA GLY A 108 -10.80 -22.05 -9.84
C GLY A 108 -10.83 -23.33 -10.67
N SER A 109 -9.67 -23.93 -10.99
CA SER A 109 -9.56 -25.17 -11.78
C SER A 109 -9.43 -26.42 -10.92
N CYS A 110 -8.49 -26.44 -9.96
CA CYS A 110 -8.25 -27.62 -9.12
C CYS A 110 -8.70 -27.46 -7.66
N GLY A 111 -9.16 -26.27 -7.26
CA GLY A 111 -9.64 -26.00 -5.89
C GLY A 111 -8.55 -25.81 -4.84
N LEU A 112 -7.26 -25.89 -5.20
CA LEU A 112 -6.15 -25.68 -4.27
C LEU A 112 -6.15 -24.24 -3.73
N ASP A 113 -6.04 -24.10 -2.41
CA ASP A 113 -5.75 -22.84 -1.75
C ASP A 113 -4.24 -22.63 -1.65
N PHE A 114 -3.76 -21.44 -2.02
CA PHE A 114 -2.35 -21.10 -1.97
C PHE A 114 -2.14 -19.60 -1.77
N THR A 115 -0.93 -19.23 -1.35
CA THR A 115 -0.45 -17.84 -1.32
C THR A 115 0.54 -17.65 -2.46
N PRO A 116 0.27 -16.75 -3.41
CA PRO A 116 1.20 -16.45 -4.50
C PRO A 116 2.52 -15.90 -3.96
N SER A 117 3.64 -16.31 -4.55
CA SER A 117 4.95 -15.73 -4.24
C SER A 117 5.11 -14.31 -4.80
N ASP A 118 4.38 -13.99 -5.87
CA ASP A 118 4.28 -12.66 -6.46
C ASP A 118 2.80 -12.29 -6.62
N ARG A 119 2.42 -11.12 -6.10
CA ARG A 119 1.06 -10.58 -6.19
C ARG A 119 0.59 -10.31 -7.62
N ALA A 120 1.51 -10.05 -8.55
CA ALA A 120 1.19 -9.85 -9.96
C ALA A 120 1.02 -11.18 -10.73
N ILE A 121 1.56 -12.29 -10.21
CA ILE A 121 1.57 -13.59 -10.89
C ILE A 121 0.95 -14.65 -9.98
N MET A 122 -0.35 -14.87 -10.16
CA MET A 122 -1.13 -15.83 -9.37
C MET A 122 -1.30 -17.17 -10.08
N LEU A 123 -0.20 -17.77 -10.50
CA LEU A 123 -0.19 -19.09 -11.15
C LEU A 123 -0.40 -20.19 -10.11
N CYS A 124 -1.35 -21.10 -10.36
CA CYS A 124 -1.55 -22.23 -9.46
C CYS A 124 -0.33 -23.18 -9.48
N PRO A 125 0.30 -23.44 -8.32
CA PRO A 125 1.50 -24.27 -8.27
C PRO A 125 1.23 -25.77 -8.54
N ALA A 126 -0.03 -26.22 -8.41
CA ALA A 126 -0.38 -27.63 -8.63
C ALA A 126 -0.81 -27.96 -10.06
N CYS A 127 -1.50 -27.04 -10.75
CA CYS A 127 -2.07 -27.33 -12.08
C CYS A 127 -1.72 -26.31 -13.17
N GLY A 128 -0.97 -25.24 -12.84
CA GLY A 128 -0.61 -24.19 -13.81
C GLY A 128 -1.77 -23.32 -14.28
N SER A 129 -2.95 -23.41 -13.66
CA SER A 129 -4.08 -22.54 -14.01
C SER A 129 -3.86 -21.09 -13.58
N VAL A 130 -4.33 -20.15 -14.40
CA VAL A 130 -4.34 -18.69 -14.17
C VAL A 130 -5.73 -18.17 -13.78
N LYS A 131 -6.57 -19.03 -13.20
CA LYS A 131 -7.93 -18.68 -12.74
C LYS A 131 -8.00 -18.59 -11.20
N PRO A 132 -7.30 -17.66 -10.54
CA PRO A 132 -7.39 -17.51 -9.09
C PRO A 132 -8.73 -16.86 -8.70
N ARG A 133 -9.25 -17.25 -7.54
CA ARG A 133 -10.26 -16.50 -6.79
C ARG A 133 -9.61 -15.99 -5.52
N ILE A 134 -9.66 -14.69 -5.28
CA ILE A 134 -9.12 -14.09 -4.06
C ILE A 134 -10.00 -14.52 -2.86
N LEU A 135 -9.35 -15.01 -1.80
CA LEU A 135 -9.96 -15.39 -0.54
C LEU A 135 -9.66 -14.39 0.59
N ALA A 136 -8.48 -13.76 0.55
CA ALA A 136 -8.02 -12.79 1.53
C ALA A 136 -6.93 -11.89 0.92
N GLY A 137 -6.63 -10.77 1.58
CA GLY A 137 -5.60 -9.83 1.15
C GLY A 137 -6.13 -8.66 0.33
N THR A 138 -7.43 -8.36 0.43
CA THR A 138 -8.08 -7.18 -0.14
C THR A 138 -8.86 -6.43 0.93
N GLY A 139 -9.12 -5.16 0.68
CA GLY A 139 -9.88 -4.25 1.53
C GLY A 139 -9.11 -3.72 2.73
N VAL A 140 -9.73 -2.72 3.37
CA VAL A 140 -9.32 -2.16 4.65
C VAL A 140 -10.46 -2.39 5.64
N ILE A 141 -10.17 -3.01 6.76
CA ILE A 141 -11.17 -3.43 7.75
C ILE A 141 -10.81 -2.81 9.10
N LEU A 142 -11.72 -2.03 9.67
CA LEU A 142 -11.61 -1.60 11.07
C LEU A 142 -11.75 -2.82 11.98
N ARG A 143 -10.69 -3.17 12.70
CA ARG A 143 -10.61 -4.41 13.48
C ARG A 143 -11.07 -4.20 14.92
N SER A 144 -10.56 -3.16 15.57
CA SER A 144 -10.89 -2.84 16.97
C SER A 144 -10.56 -1.39 17.30
N LEU A 145 -11.26 -0.88 18.32
CA LEU A 145 -10.99 0.40 18.95
C LEU A 145 -10.69 0.16 20.42
N GLU A 146 -9.53 0.63 20.86
CA GLU A 146 -9.20 0.69 22.28
C GLU A 146 -9.60 2.05 22.80
N VAL A 147 -10.41 2.06 23.87
CA VAL A 147 -10.95 3.27 24.47
C VAL A 147 -10.63 3.32 25.96
N GLU A 148 -10.42 4.52 26.48
CA GLU A 148 -10.28 4.75 27.91
C GLU A 148 -11.64 5.10 28.52
N GLY A 149 -12.09 4.26 29.45
CA GLY A 149 -13.21 4.55 30.34
C GLY A 149 -14.58 4.64 29.68
N VAL A 150 -15.51 3.82 30.15
CA VAL A 150 -16.94 4.14 30.19
C VAL A 150 -17.34 4.20 31.66
#